data_AF-A0A7M7G9B3-F1
#
_entry.id   AF-A0A7M7G9B3-F1
#
_cell.length_a   1.000
_cell.length_b   1.000
_cell.length_c   1.000
_cell.angle_alpha   90.00
_cell.angle_beta   90.00
_cell.angle_gamma   90.00
#
_symmetry.space_group_name_H-M   'P 1'
#
loop_
_entity.id
_entity.type
_entity.pdbx_description
1 polymer ?
#
loop_
_entity_poly.entity_id
_entity_poly.type
_entity_poly.pdbx_seq_one_letter_code
_entity_poly.pdbx_strand_id
1 'polypeptide(L)'
;MYNMLNMHIVIIIAALCHCASSLPYEGLIPTNVTHNFVADHQTFYFGSNIPSNNATPEKTCEIPVDYDFRDGFGAYKFHNERVADWNTARKACIEEGAHLAVPRSKAEEAILKDYIAGRQTWVGFYALFDDSEIYSVLDEPVVDDVHIRAHSLARPSGESIGDRCVMVTKQGLVRWFCGVDAFFICKIDCKQ
;
A
#
# COMPACT_ATOMS: atom_id res chain seq x y z
N MET A 1 -57.34 35.14 -3.03
CA MET A 1 -57.67 34.67 -4.40
C MET A 1 -56.56 33.74 -4.85
N TYR A 2 -56.94 32.59 -5.38
CA TYR A 2 -56.16 31.39 -5.68
C TYR A 2 -55.00 31.57 -6.68
N ASN A 3 -53.99 30.69 -6.56
CA ASN A 3 -53.33 29.88 -7.62
C ASN A 3 -51.82 29.74 -7.35
N MET A 4 -51.12 28.66 -7.65
CA MET A 4 -51.38 27.27 -8.05
C MET A 4 -50.02 26.55 -7.90
N LEU A 5 -50.04 25.22 -7.87
CA LEU A 5 -48.90 24.31 -7.84
C LEU A 5 -47.74 24.72 -8.79
N ASN A 6 -46.50 24.37 -8.41
CA ASN A 6 -45.54 23.89 -9.41
C ASN A 6 -44.63 22.78 -8.88
N MET A 7 -44.87 21.60 -9.43
CA MET A 7 -44.12 20.36 -9.35
C MET A 7 -42.98 20.45 -10.38
N HIS A 8 -41.71 20.43 -9.96
CA HIS A 8 -40.60 20.29 -10.89
C HIS A 8 -39.88 18.95 -10.67
N ILE A 9 -40.08 18.12 -11.69
CA ILE A 9 -39.53 16.80 -11.96
C ILE A 9 -38.00 16.91 -12.09
N VAL A 10 -37.26 16.13 -11.28
CA VAL A 10 -35.82 15.95 -11.45
C VAL A 10 -35.62 14.84 -12.49
N ILE A 11 -35.19 15.22 -13.70
CA ILE A 11 -34.79 14.27 -14.75
C ILE A 11 -33.33 13.90 -14.49
N ILE A 12 -33.09 12.69 -13.99
CA ILE A 12 -31.74 12.10 -13.93
C ILE A 12 -31.44 11.51 -15.30
N ILE A 13 -30.59 12.18 -16.09
CA ILE A 13 -30.02 11.58 -17.31
C ILE A 13 -28.77 10.81 -16.88
N ALA A 14 -28.89 9.48 -16.78
CA ALA A 14 -27.75 8.58 -16.64
C ALA A 14 -27.02 8.50 -18.00
N ALA A 15 -25.84 9.10 -18.09
CA ALA A 15 -24.97 8.92 -19.25
C ALA A 15 -24.20 7.60 -19.09
N LEU A 16 -24.68 6.56 -19.77
CA LEU A 16 -23.97 5.30 -19.98
C LEU A 16 -22.75 5.56 -20.87
N CYS A 17 -21.56 5.63 -20.28
CA CYS A 17 -20.32 5.61 -21.06
C CYS A 17 -20.11 4.17 -21.56
N HIS A 18 -20.36 3.98 -22.85
CA HIS A 18 -20.06 2.73 -23.56
C HIS A 18 -18.57 2.72 -23.88
N CYS A 19 -17.83 1.79 -23.28
CA CYS A 19 -16.46 1.49 -23.70
C CYS A 19 -16.51 0.91 -25.12
N ALA A 20 -15.99 1.64 -26.11
CA ALA A 20 -15.75 1.11 -27.44
C ALA A 20 -14.50 0.22 -27.41
N SER A 21 -14.72 -1.08 -27.54
CA SER A 21 -13.73 -2.12 -27.81
C SER A 21 -13.34 -2.16 -29.29
N SER A 22 -12.05 -2.33 -29.61
CA SER A 22 -11.52 -3.40 -30.49
C SER A 22 -10.06 -3.17 -30.92
N LEU A 23 -9.39 -4.30 -31.17
CA LEU A 23 -7.95 -4.56 -31.36
C LEU A 23 -7.47 -4.31 -32.82
N PRO A 24 -6.38 -4.97 -33.30
CA PRO A 24 -5.03 -4.44 -33.51
C PRO A 24 -4.72 -4.14 -35.00
N TYR A 25 -3.71 -3.33 -35.30
CA TYR A 25 -3.16 -3.27 -36.66
C TYR A 25 -1.64 -3.06 -36.66
N GLU A 26 -0.95 -3.97 -37.35
CA GLU A 26 0.49 -3.93 -37.66
C GLU A 26 0.85 -2.73 -38.54
N GLY A 27 2.08 -2.23 -38.35
CA GLY A 27 2.85 -1.64 -39.45
C GLY A 27 2.58 -0.18 -39.76
N LEU A 28 3.43 0.67 -39.19
CA LEU A 28 4.22 1.76 -39.82
C LEU A 28 4.52 2.80 -38.74
N ILE A 29 5.79 2.99 -38.42
CA ILE A 29 6.28 3.96 -37.45
C ILE A 29 6.24 5.36 -38.08
N PRO A 30 5.49 6.34 -37.54
CA PRO A 30 5.78 7.75 -37.76
C PRO A 30 6.68 8.23 -36.61
N THR A 31 7.94 8.52 -36.95
CA THR A 31 8.89 9.20 -36.05
C THR A 31 8.48 10.66 -35.84
N ASN A 32 7.53 10.88 -34.93
CA ASN A 32 7.37 12.07 -34.08
C ASN A 32 5.99 11.97 -33.40
N VAL A 33 5.91 11.22 -32.31
CA VAL A 33 4.77 11.29 -31.39
C VAL A 33 5.25 12.06 -30.17
N THR A 34 4.93 13.35 -30.11
CA THR A 34 4.89 14.06 -28.83
C THR A 34 3.70 13.49 -28.06
N HIS A 35 3.97 12.63 -27.07
CA HIS A 35 2.96 12.23 -26.10
C HIS A 35 2.63 13.45 -25.24
N ASN A 36 1.66 14.25 -25.70
CA ASN A 36 1.07 15.30 -24.88
C ASN A 36 0.12 14.62 -23.90
N PHE A 37 0.59 14.38 -22.68
CA PHE A 37 -0.30 14.07 -21.57
C PHE A 37 -1.12 15.34 -21.27
N VAL A 38 -2.38 15.34 -21.66
CA VAL A 38 -3.34 16.34 -21.18
C VAL A 38 -3.74 15.92 -19.78
N ALA A 39 -3.09 16.48 -18.76
CA ALA A 39 -3.61 16.43 -17.41
C ALA A 39 -4.87 17.30 -17.40
N ASP A 40 -6.04 16.69 -17.23
CA ASP A 40 -7.28 17.42 -17.01
C ASP A 40 -7.15 18.10 -15.63
N HIS A 41 -6.81 19.40 -15.64
CA HIS A 41 -6.65 20.18 -14.42
C HIS A 41 -8.03 20.43 -13.81
N GLN A 42 -8.42 19.61 -12.85
CA GLN A 42 -9.61 19.89 -12.04
C GLN A 42 -9.34 21.08 -11.13
N THR A 43 -9.88 22.24 -11.51
CA THR A 43 -9.87 23.43 -10.66
C THR A 43 -10.94 23.26 -9.59
N PHE A 44 -10.51 22.97 -8.35
CA PHE A 44 -11.42 22.92 -7.20
C PHE A 44 -11.61 24.33 -6.63
N TYR A 45 -12.83 24.87 -6.74
CA TYR A 45 -13.19 26.13 -6.07
C TYR A 45 -13.61 25.84 -4.63
N PHE A 46 -12.73 26.15 -3.67
CA PHE A 46 -13.11 26.16 -2.26
C PHE A 46 -13.80 27.49 -1.91
N GLY A 47 -15.14 27.49 -1.92
CA GLY A 47 -15.93 28.59 -1.39
C GLY A 47 -15.78 28.66 0.14
N SER A 48 -14.98 29.60 0.64
CA SER A 48 -14.81 29.80 2.08
C SER A 48 -15.94 30.67 2.63
N ASN A 49 -16.96 30.04 3.19
CA ASN A 49 -17.83 30.58 4.25
C ASN A 49 -18.35 29.41 5.09
N ILE A 50 -17.46 28.73 5.82
CA ILE A 50 -17.84 27.78 6.86
C ILE A 50 -17.34 28.36 8.19
N PRO A 51 -18.24 28.65 9.15
CA PRO A 51 -17.84 28.97 10.52
C PRO A 51 -17.05 27.78 11.09
N SER A 52 -15.78 28.01 11.39
CA SER A 52 -14.89 27.07 12.08
C SER A 52 -15.44 26.79 13.47
N ASN A 53 -16.25 25.74 13.60
CA ASN A 53 -16.51 25.03 14.85
C ASN A 53 -16.98 23.62 14.50
N ASN A 54 -16.07 22.77 14.04
CA ASN A 54 -16.29 21.34 14.19
C ASN A 54 -14.93 20.63 14.28
N ALA A 55 -14.58 20.18 15.48
CA ALA A 55 -13.56 19.16 15.65
C ALA A 55 -14.01 17.95 14.82
N THR A 56 -13.24 17.58 13.81
CA THR A 56 -13.40 16.28 13.15
C THR A 56 -13.36 15.21 14.24
N PRO A 57 -14.34 14.29 14.31
CA PRO A 57 -14.25 13.17 15.21
C PRO A 57 -12.94 12.44 14.89
N GLU A 58 -12.02 12.38 15.84
CA GLU A 58 -10.86 11.50 15.75
C GLU A 58 -11.42 10.10 15.47
N LYS A 59 -11.06 9.55 14.32
CA LYS A 59 -11.43 8.19 13.95
C LYS A 59 -10.84 7.25 15.00
N THR A 60 -11.68 6.76 15.91
CA THR A 60 -11.27 5.79 16.92
C THR A 60 -10.78 4.52 16.24
N CYS A 61 -9.59 4.05 16.61
CA CYS A 61 -9.08 2.80 16.07
C CYS A 61 -9.81 1.62 16.72
N GLU A 62 -10.61 0.90 15.94
CA GLU A 62 -11.18 -0.39 16.32
C GLU A 62 -10.15 -1.48 16.03
N ILE A 63 -9.53 -2.03 17.07
CA ILE A 63 -8.51 -3.08 16.96
C ILE A 63 -9.18 -4.45 17.10
N PRO A 64 -9.08 -5.34 16.09
CA PRO A 64 -9.57 -6.71 16.22
C PRO A 64 -8.91 -7.47 17.36
N VAL A 65 -9.63 -8.41 17.99
CA VAL A 65 -9.18 -9.14 19.20
C VAL A 65 -7.90 -9.96 18.99
N ASP A 66 -7.62 -10.35 17.76
CA ASP A 66 -6.46 -11.14 17.34
C ASP A 66 -5.25 -10.28 16.91
N TYR A 67 -5.34 -8.96 17.09
CA TYR A 67 -4.23 -8.03 16.88
C TYR A 67 -3.64 -7.57 18.22
N ASP A 68 -2.33 -7.70 18.36
CA ASP A 68 -1.56 -7.24 19.51
C ASP A 68 -1.25 -5.74 19.38
N PHE A 69 -1.92 -4.91 20.18
CA PHE A 69 -1.66 -3.47 20.22
C PHE A 69 -0.32 -3.14 20.87
N ARG A 70 0.42 -2.23 20.24
CA ARG A 70 1.67 -1.64 20.73
C ARG A 70 1.52 -0.13 20.71
N ASP A 71 1.52 0.45 21.90
CA ASP A 71 1.41 1.90 22.07
C ASP A 71 2.48 2.64 21.26
N GLY A 72 2.07 3.71 20.58
CA GLY A 72 2.90 4.50 19.66
C GLY A 72 3.24 3.85 18.32
N PHE A 73 2.96 2.56 18.11
CA PHE A 73 3.33 1.85 16.87
C PHE A 73 2.14 1.30 16.08
N GLY A 74 1.03 0.96 16.72
CA GLY A 74 -0.15 0.35 16.09
C GLY A 74 -0.38 -1.08 16.54
N ALA A 75 -1.25 -1.81 15.84
CA ALA A 75 -1.61 -3.18 16.19
C ALA A 75 -1.06 -4.18 15.18
N TYR A 76 -0.58 -5.34 15.65
CA TYR A 76 0.09 -6.34 14.83
C TYR A 76 -0.56 -7.70 14.93
N LYS A 77 -0.53 -8.46 13.85
CA LYS A 77 -0.91 -9.87 13.85
C LYS A 77 0.12 -10.70 13.12
N PHE A 78 0.72 -11.66 13.81
CA PHE A 78 1.62 -12.62 13.21
C PHE A 78 0.85 -13.80 12.65
N HIS A 79 0.95 -14.02 11.34
CA HIS A 79 0.37 -15.19 10.69
C HIS A 79 1.35 -16.36 10.73
N ASN A 80 0.99 -17.39 11.49
CA ASN A 80 1.79 -18.61 11.62
C ASN A 80 1.56 -19.62 10.49
N GLU A 81 0.92 -19.20 9.41
CA GLU A 81 0.76 -19.95 8.17
C GLU A 81 1.67 -19.33 7.10
N ARG A 82 2.37 -20.19 6.35
CA ARG A 82 3.26 -19.71 5.27
C ARG A 82 2.44 -19.51 4.00
N VAL A 83 2.75 -18.44 3.28
CA VAL A 83 2.15 -18.13 1.98
C VAL A 83 3.21 -18.14 0.88
N ALA A 84 2.80 -18.48 -0.33
CA ALA A 84 3.68 -18.79 -1.46
C ALA A 84 4.59 -17.64 -1.92
N ASP A 85 4.16 -16.41 -1.68
CA ASP A 85 4.86 -15.21 -2.12
C ASP A 85 4.44 -13.98 -1.31
N TRP A 86 5.26 -12.92 -1.42
CA TRP A 86 5.05 -11.65 -0.73
C TRP A 86 3.74 -10.95 -1.09
N ASN A 87 3.29 -11.02 -2.34
CA ASN A 87 2.06 -10.35 -2.77
C ASN A 87 0.80 -11.07 -2.26
N THR A 88 0.86 -12.39 -2.10
CA THR A 88 -0.15 -13.18 -1.41
C THR A 88 -0.26 -12.73 0.05
N ALA A 89 0.87 -12.54 0.74
CA ALA A 89 0.88 -11.99 2.11
C ALA A 89 0.25 -10.58 2.17
N ARG A 90 0.60 -9.71 1.21
CA ARG A 90 0.05 -8.35 1.10
C ARG A 90 -1.47 -8.34 0.98
N LYS A 91 -2.01 -9.19 0.09
CA LYS A 91 -3.45 -9.30 -0.12
C LYS A 91 -4.16 -9.82 1.12
N ALA A 92 -3.60 -10.83 1.80
CA ALA A 92 -4.16 -11.36 3.03
C ALA A 92 -4.32 -10.25 4.10
N CYS A 93 -3.32 -9.40 4.30
CA CYS A 93 -3.46 -8.28 5.23
C CYS A 93 -4.53 -7.26 4.79
N ILE A 94 -4.65 -6.97 3.49
CA ILE A 94 -5.68 -6.06 2.97
C ILE A 94 -7.09 -6.61 3.23
N GLU A 95 -7.30 -7.92 3.08
CA GLU A 95 -8.57 -8.58 3.36
C GLU A 95 -8.99 -8.45 4.83
N GLU A 96 -8.04 -8.25 5.74
CA GLU A 96 -8.28 -7.99 7.16
C GLU A 96 -8.47 -6.50 7.50
N GLY A 97 -8.44 -5.61 6.49
CA GLY A 97 -8.44 -4.16 6.73
C GLY A 97 -7.11 -3.62 7.27
N ALA A 98 -6.04 -4.39 7.12
CA ALA A 98 -4.68 -4.07 7.53
C ALA A 98 -3.75 -3.92 6.30
N HIS A 99 -2.46 -3.76 6.54
CA HIS A 99 -1.42 -3.85 5.53
C HIS A 99 -0.26 -4.69 6.03
N LEU A 100 0.64 -5.15 5.15
CA LEU A 100 1.89 -5.76 5.63
C LEU A 100 2.64 -4.77 6.52
N ALA A 101 3.20 -5.25 7.62
CA ALA A 101 3.86 -4.39 8.60
C ALA A 101 4.98 -3.56 7.98
N VAL A 102 4.91 -2.24 8.16
CA VAL A 102 5.92 -1.28 7.71
C VAL A 102 6.61 -0.73 8.96
N PRO A 103 7.76 -1.29 9.38
CA PRO A 103 8.50 -0.73 10.50
C PRO A 103 9.12 0.62 10.09
N ARG A 104 8.86 1.67 10.87
CA ARG A 104 9.30 3.06 10.62
C ARG A 104 10.37 3.54 11.61
N SER A 105 10.90 2.65 12.44
CA SER A 105 11.98 2.96 13.38
C SER A 105 12.71 1.70 13.83
N LYS A 106 13.90 1.86 14.41
CA LYS A 106 14.64 0.75 15.04
C LYS A 106 13.88 0.11 16.20
N ALA A 107 13.13 0.91 16.96
CA ALA A 107 12.32 0.41 18.06
C ALA A 107 11.20 -0.49 17.56
N GLU A 108 10.53 -0.08 16.48
CA GLU A 108 9.49 -0.88 15.84
C GLU A 108 10.06 -2.16 15.20
N GLU A 109 11.21 -2.06 14.52
CA GLU A 109 11.91 -3.24 13.99
C GLU A 109 12.25 -4.23 15.11
N ALA A 110 12.71 -3.77 16.27
CA ALA A 110 12.99 -4.63 17.42
C ALA A 110 11.75 -5.37 17.92
N ILE A 111 10.59 -4.69 17.99
CA ILE A 111 9.31 -5.33 18.31
C ILE A 111 9.00 -6.46 17.33
N LEU A 112 9.14 -6.21 16.02
CA LEU A 112 8.86 -7.23 15.00
C LEU A 112 9.82 -8.42 15.12
N LYS A 113 11.10 -8.18 15.40
CA LYS A 113 12.11 -9.24 15.57
C LYS A 113 11.81 -10.17 16.74
N ASP A 114 11.33 -9.62 17.84
CA ASP A 114 10.90 -10.42 18.99
C ASP A 114 9.62 -11.21 18.64
N TYR A 115 8.70 -10.58 17.92
CA TYR A 115 7.41 -11.15 17.54
C TYR A 115 7.52 -12.39 16.63
N ILE A 116 8.47 -12.39 15.70
CA ILE A 116 8.66 -13.51 14.76
C ILE A 116 9.36 -14.72 15.37
N ALA A 117 9.95 -14.61 16.57
CA ALA A 117 10.74 -15.66 17.22
C ALA A 117 11.82 -16.30 16.29
N GLY A 118 12.34 -15.51 15.35
CA GLY A 118 13.34 -15.91 14.38
C GLY A 118 12.87 -16.63 13.13
N ARG A 119 11.56 -16.75 12.91
CA ARG A 119 11.00 -17.18 11.63
C ARG A 119 11.22 -16.09 10.59
N GLN A 120 11.54 -16.47 9.36
CA GLN A 120 11.62 -15.52 8.25
C GLN A 120 10.20 -15.05 7.91
N THR A 121 9.99 -13.74 7.84
CA THR A 121 8.65 -13.18 7.82
C THR A 121 8.57 -11.96 6.92
N TRP A 122 7.60 -11.94 6.02
CA TRP A 122 7.36 -10.83 5.11
C TRP A 122 6.92 -9.57 5.85
N VAL A 123 7.49 -8.45 5.41
CA VAL A 123 7.12 -7.08 5.81
C VAL A 123 6.81 -6.25 4.58
N GLY A 124 6.18 -5.10 4.77
CA GLY A 124 5.58 -4.30 3.71
C GLY A 124 6.55 -3.39 2.98
N PHE A 125 7.75 -3.87 2.60
CA PHE A 125 8.69 -3.13 1.76
C PHE A 125 9.04 -3.90 0.48
N TYR A 126 9.26 -3.16 -0.60
CA TYR A 126 9.62 -3.68 -1.92
C TYR A 126 10.46 -2.69 -2.74
N ALA A 127 11.16 -3.21 -3.77
CA ALA A 127 11.94 -2.45 -4.75
C ALA A 127 11.58 -2.88 -6.17
N LEU A 128 10.34 -2.65 -6.60
CA LEU A 128 9.80 -3.24 -7.84
C LEU A 128 10.22 -2.48 -9.10
N PHE A 129 10.34 -1.15 -9.01
CA PHE A 129 10.56 -0.27 -10.17
C PHE A 129 12.03 0.11 -10.36
N ASP A 130 12.76 0.26 -9.27
CA ASP A 130 14.19 0.59 -9.25
C ASP A 130 14.84 -0.19 -8.11
N ASP A 131 15.92 -0.92 -8.39
CA ASP A 131 16.65 -1.69 -7.37
C ASP A 131 17.30 -0.77 -6.31
N SER A 132 17.48 0.52 -6.60
CA SER A 132 18.03 1.51 -5.68
C SER A 132 17.00 2.13 -4.74
N GLU A 133 15.71 2.10 -5.10
CA GLU A 133 14.65 2.71 -4.30
C GLU A 133 13.75 1.65 -3.66
N ILE A 134 13.62 1.72 -2.32
CA ILE A 134 12.73 0.84 -1.57
C ILE A 134 11.55 1.68 -1.08
N TYR A 135 10.34 1.19 -1.37
CA TYR A 135 9.08 1.78 -0.92
C TYR A 135 8.30 0.78 -0.08
N SER A 136 7.43 1.32 0.77
CA SER A 136 6.48 0.54 1.54
C SER A 136 5.20 0.25 0.75
N VAL A 137 4.38 -0.68 1.23
CA VAL A 137 3.01 -0.93 0.72
C VAL A 137 2.05 0.26 0.90
N LEU A 138 2.49 1.33 1.56
CA LEU A 138 1.78 2.58 1.77
C LEU A 138 2.36 3.71 0.89
N ASP A 139 3.18 3.37 -0.09
CA ASP A 139 3.87 4.32 -0.99
C ASP A 139 4.81 5.29 -0.25
N GLU A 140 5.32 4.88 0.91
CA GLU A 140 6.28 5.67 1.70
C GLU A 140 7.72 5.20 1.42
N PRO A 141 8.70 6.11 1.26
CA PRO A 141 10.10 5.72 1.18
C PRO A 141 10.61 5.21 2.53
N VAL A 142 11.68 4.40 2.50
CA VAL A 142 12.37 3.97 3.73
C VAL A 142 13.01 5.19 4.41
N VAL A 143 12.75 5.35 5.71
CA VAL A 143 13.34 6.41 6.54
C VAL A 143 14.75 6.06 7.02
N ASP A 144 15.57 7.07 7.33
CA ASP A 144 17.00 6.91 7.71
C ASP A 144 17.25 5.93 8.87
N ASP A 145 16.30 5.83 9.81
CA ASP A 145 16.42 4.94 10.96
C ASP A 145 16.19 3.46 10.64
N VAL A 146 15.71 3.13 9.44
CA VAL A 146 15.40 1.77 9.01
C VAL A 146 16.47 1.30 8.01
N HIS A 147 17.22 0.26 8.38
CA HIS A 147 18.29 -0.27 7.53
C HIS A 147 17.91 -1.62 6.93
N ILE A 148 17.77 -1.66 5.60
CA ILE A 148 17.46 -2.88 4.87
C ILE A 148 18.73 -3.39 4.19
N ARG A 149 19.20 -4.56 4.64
CA ARG A 149 20.41 -5.18 4.09
C ARG A 149 20.13 -5.80 2.72
N ALA A 150 21.11 -5.69 1.83
CA ALA A 150 21.12 -6.49 0.61
C ALA A 150 21.21 -7.99 0.95
N HIS A 151 20.61 -8.81 0.10
CA HIS A 151 20.76 -10.25 0.21
C HIS A 151 22.15 -10.66 -0.30
N SER A 152 22.90 -11.45 0.48
CA SER A 152 24.28 -11.83 0.14
C SER A 152 24.41 -12.94 -0.89
N LEU A 153 23.30 -13.52 -1.39
CA LEU A 153 23.38 -14.53 -2.45
C LEU A 153 23.31 -13.86 -3.81
N ALA A 154 24.47 -13.74 -4.45
CA ALA A 154 24.52 -13.58 -5.90
C ALA A 154 23.91 -14.82 -6.54
N ARG A 155 22.88 -14.67 -7.38
CA ARG A 155 22.50 -15.77 -8.27
C ARG A 155 23.69 -16.08 -9.20
N PRO A 156 23.95 -17.35 -9.54
CA PRO A 156 25.00 -17.73 -10.49
C PRO A 156 24.90 -17.05 -11.86
N SER A 157 23.74 -16.47 -12.20
CA SER A 157 23.46 -15.78 -13.45
C SER A 157 23.85 -14.30 -13.50
N GLY A 158 24.37 -13.71 -12.40
CA GLY A 158 24.81 -12.30 -12.38
C GLY A 158 23.68 -11.26 -12.46
N GLU A 159 22.41 -11.68 -12.45
CA GLU A 159 21.24 -10.80 -12.41
C GLU A 159 20.69 -10.65 -10.99
N SER A 160 20.55 -9.39 -10.53
CA SER A 160 19.94 -8.96 -9.27
C SER A 160 18.41 -9.02 -9.25
N ILE A 161 17.77 -9.53 -10.31
CA ILE A 161 16.34 -9.34 -10.60
C ILE A 161 15.38 -9.96 -9.56
N GLY A 162 15.87 -10.63 -8.53
CA GLY A 162 15.07 -11.42 -7.60
C GLY A 162 14.84 -10.83 -6.21
N ASP A 163 15.78 -10.09 -5.60
CA ASP A 163 15.69 -9.69 -4.18
C ASP A 163 14.93 -8.37 -3.96
N ARG A 164 13.72 -8.31 -4.51
CA ARG A 164 12.89 -7.08 -4.56
C ARG A 164 11.83 -6.98 -3.45
N CYS A 165 11.77 -7.95 -2.54
CA CYS A 165 10.86 -7.93 -1.39
C CYS A 165 11.66 -8.02 -0.09
N VAL A 166 11.07 -7.62 1.04
CA VAL A 166 11.81 -7.52 2.31
C VAL A 166 11.23 -8.43 3.36
N MET A 167 12.11 -9.13 4.06
CA MET A 167 11.78 -9.91 5.25
C MET A 167 12.38 -9.27 6.49
N VAL A 168 11.70 -9.44 7.62
CA VAL A 168 12.31 -9.32 8.94
C VAL A 168 12.88 -10.68 9.37
N THR A 169 14.08 -10.65 9.94
CA THR A 169 14.83 -11.81 10.44
C THR A 169 15.43 -11.52 11.81
N LYS A 170 16.06 -12.51 12.47
CA LYS A 170 16.80 -12.26 13.73
C LYS A 170 17.88 -11.17 13.58
N GLN A 171 18.44 -11.02 12.37
CA GLN A 171 19.48 -10.05 12.04
C GLN A 171 18.90 -8.72 11.49
N GLY A 172 17.59 -8.52 11.60
CA GLY A 172 16.90 -7.33 11.08
C GLY A 172 16.37 -7.50 9.66
N LEU A 173 16.13 -6.38 8.99
CA LEU A 173 15.53 -6.35 7.66
C LEU A 173 16.52 -6.76 6.57
N VAL A 174 16.06 -7.58 5.63
CA VAL A 174 16.86 -8.06 4.51
C VAL A 174 16.01 -8.19 3.25
N ARG A 175 16.60 -7.82 2.12
CA ARG A 175 16.04 -8.11 0.79
C ARG A 175 15.97 -9.62 0.56
N TRP A 176 14.97 -10.08 -0.17
CA TRP A 176 14.77 -11.49 -0.48
C TRP A 176 13.92 -11.70 -1.74
N PHE A 177 13.99 -12.92 -2.27
CA PHE A 177 13.19 -13.37 -3.41
C PHE A 177 11.70 -13.37 -3.11
N CYS A 178 10.92 -12.53 -3.79
CA CYS A 178 9.48 -12.35 -3.51
C CYS A 178 8.65 -13.64 -3.59
N GLY A 179 9.03 -14.59 -4.44
CA GLY A 179 8.30 -15.85 -4.68
C GLY A 179 8.75 -17.01 -3.80
N VAL A 180 9.03 -16.77 -2.52
CA VAL A 180 9.33 -17.85 -1.57
C VAL A 180 8.28 -17.94 -0.49
N ASP A 181 8.04 -19.17 -0.04
CA ASP A 181 7.16 -19.45 1.08
C ASP A 181 7.68 -18.79 2.37
N ALA A 182 6.91 -17.93 3.02
CA ALA A 182 7.27 -17.38 4.33
C ALA A 182 6.03 -17.01 5.16
N PHE A 183 6.27 -16.80 6.46
CA PHE A 183 5.28 -16.21 7.37
C PHE A 183 5.11 -14.71 7.04
N PHE A 184 4.13 -14.04 7.64
CA PHE A 184 3.94 -12.61 7.44
C PHE A 184 3.34 -11.94 8.66
N ILE A 185 3.51 -10.61 8.76
CA ILE A 185 2.90 -9.79 9.81
C ILE A 185 2.00 -8.76 9.15
N CYS A 186 0.75 -8.72 9.59
CA CYS A 186 -0.17 -7.64 9.28
C CYS A 186 -0.11 -6.57 10.36
N LYS A 187 -0.34 -5.32 9.95
CA LYS A 187 -0.32 -4.15 10.81
C LYS A 187 -1.51 -3.25 10.51
N ILE A 188 -2.10 -2.69 11.56
CA ILE A 188 -3.06 -1.60 11.50
C ILE A 188 -2.39 -0.38 12.14
N ASP A 189 -2.17 0.68 11.35
CA ASP A 189 -1.68 1.97 11.86
C ASP A 189 -2.80 2.65 12.66
N CYS A 190 -2.59 2.72 13.97
CA CYS A 190 -3.57 3.24 14.92
C CYS A 190 -2.91 4.05 16.02
N LYS A 191 -3.54 5.15 16.40
CA LYS A 191 -3.20 5.94 17.59
C LYS A 191 -4.40 5.90 18.52
N GLN A 192 -4.16 5.57 19.78
CA GLN A 192 -5.15 5.72 20.86
C GLN A 192 -4.92 7.05 21.57
#